data_AF-A0A1Y0I0N0-F1
#
_entry.id   AF-A0A1Y0I0N0-F1
#
_cell.length_a   1.000
_cell.length_b   1.000
_cell.length_c   1.000
_cell.angle_alpha   90.00
_cell.angle_beta   90.00
_cell.angle_gamma   90.00
#
_symmetry.space_group_name_H-M   'P 1'
#
loop_
_entity.id
_entity.type
_entity.pdbx_description
1 polymer ?
#
loop_
_entity_poly.entity_id
_entity_poly.type
_entity_poly.pdbx_seq_one_letter_code
_entity_poly.pdbx_strand_id
1 'polypeptide(L)'
;MVAIVVLSLLLAAALGVGAYLWVSTTRWQESSADWEGEARGLGEDVARLQTELDGANAELESARTQLTAAQDRISDLANEKAQLGDENEASQQYLDYQSRVSEAAGKVAAALGQCTTAQTQLIGYLNNRDAYDPADLERFADQVDLLCQEATDANAQLQQELAG
;
A
#
# COMPACT_ATOMS: atom_id res chain seq x y z
N MET A 1 -26.45 80.62 -73.53
CA MET A 1 -26.66 79.15 -73.64
C MET A 1 -25.45 78.36 -73.17
N VAL A 2 -24.24 78.57 -73.70
CA VAL A 2 -23.03 77.80 -73.31
C VAL A 2 -22.74 77.81 -71.80
N ALA A 3 -22.78 78.98 -71.15
CA ALA A 3 -22.50 79.09 -69.71
C ALA A 3 -23.48 78.27 -68.84
N ILE A 4 -24.77 78.23 -69.22
CA ILE A 4 -25.79 77.45 -68.51
C ILE A 4 -25.48 75.96 -68.64
N VAL A 5 -25.14 75.49 -69.85
CA VAL A 5 -24.80 74.08 -70.10
C VAL A 5 -23.56 73.65 -69.29
N VAL A 6 -22.53 74.49 -69.25
CA VAL A 6 -21.32 74.20 -68.46
C VAL A 6 -21.64 74.15 -66.96
N LEU A 7 -22.44 75.09 -66.44
CA LEU A 7 -22.85 75.10 -65.03
C LEU A 7 -23.70 73.86 -64.68
N SER A 8 -24.60 73.45 -65.56
CA SER A 8 -25.41 72.24 -65.37
C SER A 8 -24.55 70.98 -65.34
N LEU A 9 -23.55 70.87 -66.22
CA LEU A 9 -22.62 69.74 -66.24
C LEU A 9 -21.75 69.68 -64.98
N LEU A 10 -21.25 70.83 -64.53
CA LEU A 10 -20.47 70.91 -63.28
C LEU A 10 -21.32 70.54 -62.06
N LEU A 11 -22.58 70.99 -62.01
CA LEU A 11 -23.50 70.64 -60.93
C LEU A 11 -23.78 69.13 -60.92
N ALA A 12 -24.06 68.53 -62.09
CA ALA A 12 -24.29 67.10 -62.21
C ALA A 12 -23.05 66.29 -61.79
N ALA A 13 -21.85 66.72 -62.17
CA ALA A 13 -20.60 66.09 -61.76
C ALA A 13 -20.39 66.19 -60.23
N ALA A 14 -20.64 67.36 -59.64
CA ALA A 14 -20.52 67.56 -58.19
C ALA A 14 -21.50 66.67 -57.41
N LEU A 15 -22.75 66.55 -57.87
CA LEU A 15 -23.74 65.65 -57.27
C LEU A 15 -23.33 64.17 -57.40
N GLY A 16 -22.80 63.77 -58.56
CA GLY A 16 -22.29 62.42 -58.78
C GLY A 16 -21.12 62.07 -57.85
N VAL A 17 -20.15 62.97 -57.71
CA VAL A 17 -19.02 62.80 -56.77
C VAL A 17 -19.50 62.77 -55.32
N GLY A 18 -20.43 63.65 -54.95
CA GLY A 18 -21.02 63.67 -53.60
C GLY A 18 -21.71 62.36 -53.25
N ALA A 19 -22.51 61.81 -54.17
CA ALA A 19 -23.17 60.52 -53.99
C ALA A 19 -22.16 59.36 -53.90
N TYR A 20 -21.13 59.35 -54.75
CA TYR A 20 -20.09 58.33 -54.71
C TYR A 20 -19.32 58.33 -53.39
N LEU A 21 -18.89 59.51 -52.93
CA LEU A 21 -18.19 59.67 -51.65
C LEU A 21 -19.07 59.25 -50.47
N TRP A 22 -20.37 59.58 -50.50
CA TRP A 22 -21.31 59.14 -49.49
C TRP A 22 -21.42 57.61 -49.43
N VAL A 23 -21.63 56.94 -50.57
CA VAL A 23 -21.75 55.48 -50.63
C VAL A 23 -20.44 54.80 -50.22
N SER A 24 -19.31 55.32 -50.67
CA SER A 24 -18.00 54.78 -50.28
C SER A 24 -17.75 54.94 -48.79
N THR A 25 -18.10 56.09 -48.21
CA THR A 25 -17.87 56.37 -46.79
C THR A 25 -18.75 55.50 -45.90
N THR A 26 -20.03 55.37 -46.25
CA THR A 26 -20.97 54.52 -45.50
C THR A 26 -20.56 53.05 -45.52
N ARG A 27 -20.15 52.52 -46.68
CA ARG A 27 -19.61 51.15 -46.77
C ARG A 27 -18.33 50.95 -45.97
N TRP A 28 -17.44 51.93 -45.97
CA TRP A 28 -16.22 51.87 -45.16
C TRP A 28 -16.52 51.89 -43.66
N GLN A 29 -17.49 52.70 -43.22
CA GLN A 29 -17.93 52.75 -41.83
C GLN A 29 -18.55 51.43 -41.38
N GLU A 30 -19.39 50.83 -42.21
CA GLU A 30 -20.01 49.52 -41.95
C GLU A 30 -18.94 48.42 -41.84
N SER A 31 -18.04 48.32 -42.82
CA SER A 31 -16.96 47.34 -42.78
C SER A 31 -16.04 47.54 -41.57
N SER A 32 -15.68 48.77 -41.24
CA SER A 32 -14.87 49.05 -40.04
C SER A 32 -15.58 48.63 -38.76
N ALA A 33 -16.89 48.84 -38.66
CA ALA A 33 -17.67 48.43 -37.49
C ALA A 33 -17.71 46.89 -37.37
N ASP A 34 -17.89 46.18 -38.49
CA ASP A 34 -17.87 44.71 -38.52
C ASP A 34 -16.50 44.17 -38.07
N TRP A 35 -15.40 44.69 -38.63
CA TRP A 35 -14.04 44.29 -38.25
C TRP A 35 -13.74 44.56 -36.77
N GLU A 36 -14.20 45.70 -36.25
CA GLU A 36 -14.01 46.05 -34.85
C GLU A 36 -14.84 45.11 -33.93
N GLY A 37 -16.04 44.72 -34.37
CA GLY A 37 -16.87 43.72 -33.70
C GLY A 37 -16.21 42.35 -33.67
N GLU A 38 -15.71 41.87 -34.80
CA GLU A 38 -15.02 40.58 -34.92
C GLU A 38 -13.72 40.55 -34.12
N ALA A 39 -12.92 41.63 -34.17
CA ALA A 39 -11.71 41.75 -33.38
C ALA A 39 -11.98 41.72 -31.88
N ARG A 40 -13.06 42.37 -31.42
CA ARG A 40 -13.51 42.30 -30.02
C ARG A 40 -13.96 40.89 -29.65
N GLY A 41 -14.76 40.23 -30.50
CA GLY A 41 -15.22 38.86 -30.29
C GLY A 41 -14.05 37.87 -30.17
N LEU A 42 -13.08 37.94 -31.08
CA LEU A 42 -11.86 37.14 -31.01
C LEU A 42 -11.03 37.46 -29.74
N GLY A 43 -10.99 38.72 -29.33
CA GLY A 43 -10.34 39.13 -28.09
C GLY A 43 -10.99 38.51 -26.84
N GLU A 44 -12.32 38.49 -26.79
CA GLU A 44 -13.10 37.84 -25.72
C GLU A 44 -12.89 36.33 -25.72
N ASP A 45 -12.90 35.69 -26.90
CA ASP A 45 -12.66 34.25 -27.04
C ASP A 45 -11.26 33.87 -26.58
N VAL A 46 -10.23 34.65 -26.94
CA VAL A 46 -8.85 34.43 -26.48
C VAL A 46 -8.75 34.58 -24.96
N ALA A 47 -9.37 35.60 -24.38
CA ALA A 47 -9.37 35.80 -22.93
C ALA A 47 -10.07 34.65 -22.18
N ARG A 48 -11.19 34.15 -22.74
CA ARG A 48 -11.89 32.97 -22.21
C ARG A 48 -11.01 31.72 -22.30
N LEU A 49 -10.43 31.44 -23.46
CA LEU A 49 -9.57 30.27 -23.67
C LEU A 49 -8.32 30.30 -22.78
N GLN A 50 -7.73 31.47 -22.52
CA GLN A 50 -6.64 31.60 -21.56
C GLN A 50 -7.09 31.25 -20.14
N THR A 51 -8.27 31.71 -19.73
CA THR A 51 -8.83 31.39 -18.41
C THR A 51 -9.12 29.89 -18.28
N GLU A 52 -9.69 29.26 -19.31
CA GLU A 52 -9.93 27.82 -19.36
C GLU A 52 -8.63 27.02 -19.31
N LEU A 53 -7.58 27.48 -20.03
CA LEU A 53 -6.27 26.86 -20.02
C LEU A 53 -5.60 26.93 -18.63
N ASP A 54 -5.65 28.09 -17.98
CA ASP A 54 -5.13 28.28 -16.63
C ASP A 54 -5.87 27.39 -15.62
N GLY A 55 -7.20 27.28 -15.75
CA GLY A 55 -8.02 26.36 -14.95
C GLY A 55 -7.62 24.90 -15.15
N ALA A 56 -7.51 24.44 -16.41
CA ALA A 56 -7.11 23.08 -16.73
C ALA A 56 -5.70 22.75 -16.24
N ASN A 57 -4.76 23.69 -16.32
CA ASN A 57 -3.41 23.52 -15.78
C ASN A 57 -3.42 23.40 -14.24
N ALA A 58 -4.24 24.19 -13.55
CA ALA A 58 -4.39 24.10 -12.10
C ALA A 58 -5.00 22.75 -11.66
N GLU A 59 -6.02 22.26 -12.38
CA GLU A 59 -6.60 20.93 -12.15
C GLU A 59 -5.57 19.82 -12.37
N LEU A 60 -4.77 19.92 -13.43
CA LEU A 60 -3.73 18.95 -13.76
C LEU A 60 -2.62 18.93 -12.69
N GLU A 61 -2.21 20.08 -12.17
CA GLU A 61 -1.24 20.17 -11.07
C GLU A 61 -1.79 19.58 -9.76
N SER A 62 -3.05 19.85 -9.46
CA SER A 62 -3.75 19.24 -8.32
C SER A 62 -3.83 17.71 -8.44
N ALA A 63 -4.18 17.20 -9.63
CA ALA A 63 -4.24 15.77 -9.89
C ALA A 63 -2.86 15.09 -9.78
N ARG A 64 -1.79 15.74 -10.25
CA ARG A 64 -0.41 15.28 -10.08
C ARG A 64 -0.01 15.21 -8.61
N THR A 65 -0.32 16.25 -7.84
CA THR A 65 -0.05 16.29 -6.39
C THR A 65 -0.77 15.16 -5.67
N GLN A 66 -2.04 14.93 -5.99
CA GLN A 66 -2.83 13.83 -5.43
C GLN A 66 -2.26 12.45 -5.82
N LEU A 67 -1.79 12.29 -7.05
CA LEU A 67 -1.17 11.05 -7.51
C LEU A 67 0.13 10.76 -6.74
N THR A 68 1.01 11.76 -6.57
CA THR A 68 2.24 11.61 -5.79
C THR A 68 1.91 11.23 -4.34
N ALA A 69 0.98 11.93 -3.70
CA ALA A 69 0.57 11.61 -2.33
C ALA A 69 -0.02 10.19 -2.20
N ALA A 70 -0.78 9.73 -3.20
CA ALA A 70 -1.30 8.37 -3.23
C ALA A 70 -0.19 7.33 -3.43
N GLN A 71 0.82 7.62 -4.25
CA GLN A 71 1.99 6.75 -4.44
C GLN A 71 2.81 6.63 -3.15
N ASP A 72 3.06 7.74 -2.45
CA ASP A 72 3.75 7.74 -1.15
C ASP A 72 2.98 6.89 -0.13
N ARG A 73 1.65 7.07 -0.07
CA ARG A 73 0.77 6.28 0.81
C ARG A 73 0.82 4.78 0.48
N ILE A 74 0.84 4.41 -0.80
CA ILE A 74 0.97 3.00 -1.22
C ILE A 74 2.33 2.44 -0.81
N SER A 75 3.41 3.21 -0.96
CA SER A 75 4.74 2.81 -0.54
C SER A 75 4.81 2.59 0.97
N ASP A 76 4.24 3.50 1.76
CA ASP A 76 4.16 3.38 3.22
C ASP A 76 3.39 2.12 3.63
N LEU A 77 2.22 1.87 3.02
CA LEU A 77 1.43 0.66 3.30
C LEU A 77 2.17 -0.63 2.90
N ALA A 78 2.95 -0.60 1.82
CA ALA A 78 3.76 -1.74 1.43
C ALA A 78 4.87 -2.04 2.45
N ASN A 79 5.52 -0.99 2.96
CA ASN A 79 6.52 -1.11 4.03
C ASN A 79 5.90 -1.63 5.34
N GLU A 80 4.75 -1.08 5.75
CA GLU A 80 4.02 -1.53 6.94
C GLU A 80 3.61 -3.00 6.82
N LYS A 81 3.13 -3.43 5.65
CA LYS A 81 2.77 -4.83 5.40
C LYS A 81 3.99 -5.76 5.46
N ALA A 82 5.14 -5.33 4.95
CA ALA A 82 6.38 -6.10 5.05
C ALA A 82 6.81 -6.28 6.52
N GLN A 83 6.81 -5.19 7.28
CA GLN A 83 7.14 -5.22 8.71
C GLN A 83 6.18 -6.11 9.51
N LEU A 84 4.86 -5.99 9.28
CA LEU A 84 3.87 -6.87 9.93
C LEU A 84 4.03 -8.34 9.52
N GLY A 85 4.49 -8.60 8.29
CA GLY A 85 4.85 -9.95 7.84
C GLY A 85 6.00 -10.52 8.66
N ASP A 86 7.09 -9.77 8.80
CA ASP A 86 8.28 -10.18 9.56
C ASP A 86 7.96 -10.38 11.05
N GLU A 87 7.16 -9.50 11.65
CA GLU A 87 6.72 -9.61 13.05
C GLU A 87 5.84 -10.84 13.30
N ASN A 88 4.99 -11.21 12.32
CA ASN A 88 4.15 -12.39 12.40
C ASN A 88 4.98 -13.68 12.28
N GLU A 89 5.92 -13.74 11.34
CA GLU A 89 6.86 -14.87 11.21
C GLU A 89 7.70 -15.06 12.47
N ALA A 90 8.25 -13.97 13.04
CA ALA A 90 8.97 -14.02 14.31
C ALA A 90 8.09 -14.54 15.47
N SER A 91 6.84 -14.08 15.53
CA SER A 91 5.87 -14.53 16.54
C SER A 91 5.53 -16.01 16.37
N GLN A 92 5.35 -16.50 15.14
CA GLN A 92 5.11 -17.92 14.86
C GLN A 92 6.31 -18.78 15.24
N GLN A 93 7.54 -18.37 14.91
CA GLN A 93 8.74 -19.08 15.33
C GLN A 93 8.86 -19.15 16.85
N TYR A 94 8.53 -18.07 17.57
CA TYR A 94 8.54 -18.06 19.03
C TYR A 94 7.47 -18.99 19.64
N LEU A 95 6.28 -19.06 19.03
CA LEU A 95 5.22 -19.97 19.45
C LEU A 95 5.56 -21.44 19.16
N ASP A 96 6.13 -21.74 17.98
CA ASP A 96 6.59 -23.08 17.61
C ASP A 96 7.70 -23.56 18.56
N TYR A 97 8.68 -22.69 18.83
CA TYR A 97 9.74 -22.97 19.79
C TYR A 97 9.18 -23.27 21.18
N GLN A 98 8.26 -22.45 21.70
CA GLN A 98 7.60 -22.71 22.99
C GLN A 98 6.79 -24.01 22.99
N SER A 99 6.10 -24.33 21.90
CA SER A 99 5.34 -25.58 21.77
C SER A 99 6.25 -26.79 21.85
N ARG A 100 7.37 -26.79 21.09
CA ARG A 100 8.36 -27.87 21.09
C ARG A 100 9.00 -28.05 22.47
N VAL A 101 9.41 -26.95 23.12
CA VAL A 101 9.99 -26.99 24.47
C VAL A 101 8.97 -27.50 25.49
N SER A 102 7.71 -27.07 25.40
CA SER A 102 6.65 -27.53 26.32
C SER A 102 6.33 -29.01 26.14
N GLU A 103 6.29 -29.50 24.90
CA GLU A 103 6.09 -30.92 24.62
C GLU A 103 7.25 -31.77 25.14
N ALA A 104 8.49 -31.34 24.92
CA ALA A 104 9.69 -32.01 25.41
C ALA A 104 9.74 -32.02 26.95
N ALA A 105 9.44 -30.89 27.60
CA ALA A 105 9.34 -30.81 29.06
C ALA A 105 8.24 -31.73 29.61
N GLY A 106 7.10 -31.85 28.92
CA GLY A 106 6.03 -32.78 29.27
C GLY A 106 6.47 -34.25 29.20
N LYS A 107 7.21 -34.63 28.15
CA LYS A 107 7.79 -35.98 28.01
C LYS A 107 8.79 -36.30 29.13
N VAL A 108 9.69 -35.36 29.44
CA VAL A 108 10.65 -35.50 30.54
C VAL A 108 9.94 -35.65 31.89
N ALA A 109 8.94 -34.81 32.17
CA ALA A 109 8.18 -34.90 33.41
C ALA A 109 7.42 -36.24 33.55
N ALA A 110 6.83 -36.73 32.46
CA ALA A 110 6.16 -38.03 32.44
C ALA A 110 7.15 -39.19 32.68
N ALA A 111 8.30 -39.19 32.02
CA ALA A 111 9.32 -40.22 32.16
C ALA A 111 9.92 -40.26 33.59
N LEU A 112 10.23 -39.09 34.16
CA LEU A 112 10.71 -38.98 35.55
C LEU A 112 9.65 -39.45 36.56
N GLY A 113 8.37 -39.17 36.31
CA GLY A 113 7.27 -39.67 37.14
C GLY A 113 7.15 -41.19 37.11
N GLN A 114 7.32 -41.81 35.94
CA GLN A 114 7.30 -43.26 35.78
C GLN A 114 8.51 -43.91 36.46
N CYS A 115 9.73 -43.38 36.26
CA CYS A 115 10.94 -43.81 36.95
C CYS A 115 10.78 -43.77 38.48
N THR A 116 10.27 -42.66 39.04
CA THR A 116 10.06 -42.50 40.49
C THR A 116 9.04 -43.51 41.02
N THR A 117 7.97 -43.76 40.27
CA THR A 117 6.93 -44.74 40.63
C THR A 117 7.51 -46.15 40.62
N ALA A 118 8.29 -46.50 39.59
CA ALA A 118 8.89 -47.82 39.42
C ALA A 118 9.97 -48.09 40.49
N GLN A 119 10.78 -47.09 40.85
CA GLN A 119 11.70 -47.16 42.00
C GLN A 119 10.97 -47.37 43.32
N THR A 120 9.84 -46.69 43.54
CA THR A 120 9.03 -46.86 44.76
C THR A 120 8.48 -48.29 44.85
N GLN A 121 8.03 -48.86 43.72
CA GLN A 121 7.58 -50.26 43.67
C GLN A 121 8.73 -51.25 43.91
N LEU A 122 9.90 -51.01 43.32
CA LEU A 122 11.09 -51.83 43.55
C LEU A 122 11.49 -51.84 45.03
N ILE A 123 11.51 -50.68 45.69
CA ILE A 123 11.76 -50.58 47.13
C ILE A 123 10.72 -51.40 47.92
N GLY A 124 9.45 -51.35 47.52
CA GLY A 124 8.38 -52.16 48.10
C GLY A 124 8.62 -53.66 47.96
N TYR A 125 9.04 -54.12 46.78
CA TYR A 125 9.38 -55.53 46.54
C TYR A 125 10.61 -55.98 47.32
N LEU A 126 11.65 -55.14 47.40
CA LEU A 126 12.87 -55.42 48.18
C LEU A 126 12.59 -55.48 49.70
N ASN A 127 11.66 -54.67 50.20
CA ASN A 127 11.23 -54.73 51.60
C ASN A 127 10.45 -56.01 51.94
N ASN A 128 9.85 -56.67 50.94
CA ASN A 128 9.11 -57.92 51.09
C ASN A 128 9.75 -59.06 50.26
N ARG A 129 11.09 -59.07 50.18
CA ARG A 129 11.87 -59.96 49.30
C ARG A 129 11.58 -61.45 49.48
N ASP A 130 11.21 -61.88 50.69
CA ASP A 130 10.97 -63.29 51.01
C ASP A 130 9.69 -63.84 50.33
N ALA A 131 8.85 -62.94 49.78
CA ALA A 131 7.62 -63.27 49.06
C ALA A 131 7.80 -63.33 47.53
N TYR A 132 8.99 -63.03 46.99
CA TYR A 132 9.24 -62.93 45.54
C TYR A 132 10.48 -63.74 45.12
N ASP A 133 10.53 -64.14 43.84
CA ASP A 133 11.68 -64.82 43.27
C ASP A 133 12.83 -63.81 43.04
N PRO A 134 14.07 -64.10 43.51
CA PRO A 134 15.22 -63.24 43.30
C PRO A 134 15.51 -62.94 41.82
N ALA A 135 15.26 -63.89 40.90
CA ALA A 135 15.48 -63.67 39.47
C ALA A 135 14.47 -62.70 38.83
N ASP A 136 13.28 -62.58 39.41
CA ASP A 136 12.27 -61.60 38.97
C ASP A 136 12.54 -60.21 39.55
N LEU A 137 13.10 -60.15 40.77
CA LEU A 137 13.55 -58.89 41.38
C LEU A 137 14.70 -58.24 40.61
N GLU A 138 15.71 -59.04 40.19
CA GLU A 138 16.80 -58.55 39.34
C GLU A 138 16.28 -58.02 38.01
N ARG A 139 15.40 -58.77 37.34
CA ARG A 139 14.84 -58.36 36.04
C ARG A 139 14.01 -57.08 36.14
N PHE A 140 13.25 -56.91 37.22
CA PHE A 140 12.51 -55.69 37.47
C PHE A 140 13.44 -54.51 37.81
N ALA A 141 14.51 -54.75 38.59
CA ALA A 141 15.51 -53.72 38.87
C ALA A 141 16.19 -53.22 37.58
N ASP A 142 16.55 -54.12 36.66
CA ASP A 142 17.12 -53.75 35.36
C ASP A 142 16.14 -52.92 34.51
N GLN A 143 14.84 -53.26 34.53
CA GLN A 143 13.80 -52.51 33.82
C GLN A 143 13.60 -51.11 34.41
N VAL A 144 13.65 -50.98 35.73
CA VAL A 144 13.59 -49.69 36.42
C VAL A 144 14.81 -48.84 36.07
N ASP A 145 16.00 -49.42 36.05
CA ASP A 145 17.24 -48.71 35.73
C ASP A 145 17.25 -48.21 34.28
N LEU A 146 16.83 -49.04 33.32
CA LEU A 146 16.67 -48.66 31.92
C LEU A 146 15.68 -47.50 31.75
N LEU A 147 14.51 -47.58 32.39
CA LEU A 147 13.49 -46.53 32.34
C LEU A 147 14.00 -45.20 32.93
N CYS A 148 14.77 -45.28 34.02
CA CYS A 148 15.36 -44.12 34.67
C CYS A 148 16.54 -43.51 33.87
N GLN A 149 17.32 -44.33 33.16
CA GLN A 149 18.33 -43.84 32.21
C GLN A 149 17.66 -43.10 31.06
N GLU A 150 16.63 -43.68 30.45
CA GLU A 150 15.90 -43.05 29.33
C GLU A 150 15.28 -41.71 29.73
N ALA A 151 14.75 -41.60 30.95
CA ALA A 151 14.25 -40.34 31.50
C ALA A 151 15.36 -39.29 31.72
N THR A 152 16.53 -39.73 32.19
CA THR A 152 17.70 -38.87 32.41
C THR A 152 18.28 -38.37 31.08
N ASP A 153 18.36 -39.25 30.08
CA ASP A 153 18.86 -38.92 28.75
C ASP A 153 17.92 -37.95 28.03
N ALA A 154 16.60 -38.15 28.13
CA ALA A 154 15.61 -37.22 27.60
C ALA A 154 15.72 -35.82 28.25
N ASN A 155 15.99 -35.76 29.56
CA ASN A 155 16.24 -34.49 30.25
C ASN A 155 17.55 -33.85 29.80
N ALA A 156 18.63 -34.61 29.64
CA ALA A 156 19.92 -34.11 29.16
C ALA A 156 19.79 -33.52 27.74
N GLN A 157 19.02 -34.17 26.86
CA GLN A 157 18.74 -33.69 25.51
C GLN A 157 17.94 -32.37 25.53
N LEU A 158 16.93 -32.25 26.40
CA LEU A 158 16.19 -30.99 26.58
C LEU A 158 17.09 -29.86 27.11
N GLN A 159 17.97 -30.14 28.08
CA GLN A 159 18.92 -29.15 28.59
C GLN A 159 19.87 -28.66 27.49
N GLN A 160 20.23 -29.54 26.56
CA GLN A 160 21.07 -29.21 25.41
C GLN A 160 20.33 -28.32 24.39
N GLU A 161 19.04 -28.58 24.14
CA GLU A 161 18.20 -27.74 23.29
C GLU A 161 17.95 -26.34 23.90
N LEU A 162 17.88 -26.22 25.23
CA LEU A 162 17.68 -24.95 25.93
C LEU A 162 18.96 -24.10 26.07
N ALA A 163 20.13 -24.72 25.94
CA ALA A 163 21.44 -24.08 26.10
C ALA A 163 22.09 -23.64 24.77
N GLY A 164 21.55 -24.09 23.63
CA GLY A 164 21.96 -23.70 22.27
C GLY A 164 21.15 -22.53 21.73
#